data_AF-A0A547ERR8-F1
#
_entry.id   AF-A0A547ERR8-F1
#
_cell.length_a   1.000
_cell.length_b   1.000
_cell.length_c   1.000
_cell.angle_alpha   90.00
_cell.angle_beta   90.00
_cell.angle_gamma   90.00
#
_symmetry.space_group_name_H-M   'P 1'
#
loop_
_entity.id
_entity.type
_entity.pdbx_description
1 polymer ?
#
loop_
_entity_poly.entity_id
_entity_poly.type
_entity_poly.pdbx_seq_one_letter_code
_entity_poly.pdbx_strand_id
1 'polypeptide(L)'
;MLYGLAIVLIPLFLGYLITLKNHRHMAIVNRVVSLCLYLILLVMGISLGQIDNILTELPQIGGTAFSLVVILLLSNIIGLVIYDKLQPMKRDKVNQDQLPSRLHLLIDSFKLIGITLLGGIIGYFTKGVVDFPLHASTYVLEVMIFGVGIQLRNSGIPLREVFFNKRGIYTSIVMVASSLIGGVISAFTLDLSLAKGLTFASAFGWYSLSSVLVNDAWGPIYGSIAFFNDISREILCLFLVPLFMRQFPSTAVGIGGATSLDCMLPIIQKSGGIQIVPLAISFGFIVNLAAPLLLAVFIGLEG
;
A
#
# COMPACT_ATOMS: atom_id res chain seq x y z
N MET A 1 -21.59 3.94 2.58
CA MET A 1 -20.77 4.22 1.37
C MET A 1 -20.18 5.65 1.33
N LEU A 2 -20.96 6.74 1.41
CA LEU A 2 -20.46 8.12 1.30
C LEU A 2 -19.53 8.58 2.44
N TYR A 3 -19.76 8.08 3.66
CA TYR A 3 -18.98 8.47 4.84
C TYR A 3 -17.51 8.00 4.77
N GLY A 4 -17.26 6.72 4.46
CA GLY A 4 -15.89 6.20 4.30
C GLY A 4 -15.13 6.84 3.14
N LEU A 5 -15.83 7.18 2.05
CA LEU A 5 -15.26 7.91 0.92
C LEU A 5 -14.87 9.35 1.32
N ALA A 6 -15.70 10.01 2.13
CA ALA A 6 -15.45 11.36 2.63
C ALA A 6 -14.26 11.42 3.59
N ILE A 7 -14.14 10.44 4.51
CA ILE A 7 -13.03 10.32 5.47
C ILE A 7 -11.67 10.31 4.78
N VAL A 8 -11.59 9.71 3.59
CA VAL A 8 -10.32 9.65 2.87
C VAL A 8 -10.16 10.79 1.89
N LEU A 9 -11.16 11.04 1.03
CA LEU A 9 -11.00 12.01 -0.04
C LEU A 9 -10.90 13.44 0.48
N ILE A 10 -11.68 13.82 1.51
CA ILE A 10 -11.69 15.19 2.01
C ILE A 10 -10.31 15.58 2.56
N PRO A 11 -9.70 14.84 3.49
CA PRO A 11 -8.36 15.17 3.98
C PRO A 11 -7.31 15.19 2.86
N LEU A 12 -7.37 14.23 1.93
CA LEU A 12 -6.44 14.15 0.80
C LEU A 12 -6.52 15.41 -0.09
N PHE A 13 -7.73 15.79 -0.49
CA PHE A 13 -7.96 16.97 -1.33
C PHE A 13 -7.58 18.26 -0.59
N LEU A 14 -7.98 18.42 0.67
CA LEU A 14 -7.62 19.58 1.48
C LEU A 14 -6.11 19.72 1.64
N GLY A 15 -5.40 18.62 1.91
CA GLY A 15 -3.94 18.60 1.95
C GLY A 15 -3.32 18.97 0.60
N TYR A 16 -3.86 18.45 -0.49
CA TYR A 16 -3.37 18.73 -1.84
C TYR A 16 -3.50 20.20 -2.27
N LEU A 17 -4.44 20.95 -1.70
CA LEU A 17 -4.59 22.38 -1.98
C LEU A 17 -3.47 23.23 -1.35
N ILE A 18 -2.72 22.69 -0.39
CA ILE A 18 -1.70 23.42 0.35
C ILE A 18 -0.34 23.32 -0.35
N THR A 19 0.18 24.48 -0.78
CA THR A 19 1.53 24.60 -1.34
C THR A 19 2.50 25.12 -0.28
N LEU A 20 3.55 24.36 0.02
CA LEU A 20 4.61 24.73 0.96
C LEU A 20 5.89 25.02 0.19
N LYS A 21 6.33 26.29 0.18
CA LYS A 21 7.60 26.71 -0.44
C LYS A 21 8.81 26.49 0.48
N ASN A 22 8.59 26.29 1.78
CA ASN A 22 9.66 26.20 2.79
C ASN A 22 9.97 24.74 3.12
N HIS A 23 11.23 24.34 2.90
CA HIS A 23 11.76 23.01 3.22
C HIS A 23 11.54 22.60 4.69
N ARG A 24 11.54 23.56 5.63
CA ARG A 24 11.29 23.28 7.05
C ARG A 24 9.87 22.79 7.30
N HIS A 25 8.87 23.41 6.67
CA HIS A 25 7.47 23.00 6.83
C HIS A 25 7.23 21.62 6.22
N MET A 26 7.85 21.33 5.06
CA MET A 26 7.81 19.99 4.47
C MET A 26 8.45 18.93 5.38
N ALA A 27 9.56 19.23 6.04
CA ALA A 27 10.17 18.31 7.00
C ALA A 27 9.25 18.01 8.20
N ILE A 28 8.48 19.00 8.67
CA ILE A 28 7.47 18.81 9.71
C ILE A 28 6.35 17.89 9.22
N VAL A 29 5.80 18.15 8.03
CA VAL A 29 4.75 17.29 7.43
C VAL A 29 5.24 15.84 7.31
N ASN A 30 6.45 15.62 6.80
CA ASN A 30 7.02 14.28 6.69
C ASN A 30 7.15 13.59 8.05
N ARG A 31 7.55 14.34 9.09
CA ARG A 31 7.65 13.80 10.45
C ARG A 31 6.27 13.47 11.03
N VAL A 32 5.26 14.30 10.79
CA VAL A 32 3.88 14.04 11.22
C VAL A 32 3.33 12.80 10.53
N VAL A 33 3.48 12.68 9.21
CA VAL A 33 3.05 11.48 8.46
C VAL A 33 3.74 10.22 8.99
N SER A 34 5.06 10.26 9.24
CA SER A 34 5.79 9.14 9.82
C SER A 34 5.35 8.80 11.24
N LEU A 35 5.02 9.81 12.06
CA LEU A 35 4.50 9.59 13.41
C LEU A 35 3.11 8.94 13.36
N CYS A 36 2.22 9.43 12.50
CA CYS A 36 0.90 8.85 12.29
C CYS A 36 1.01 7.39 11.83
N LEU A 37 1.94 7.08 10.92
CA LEU A 37 2.23 5.70 10.50
C LEU A 37 2.57 4.81 11.70
N TYR A 38 3.51 5.22 12.55
CA TYR A 38 3.89 4.44 13.72
C TYR A 38 2.75 4.30 14.74
N LEU A 39 1.96 5.34 14.94
CA LEU A 39 0.78 5.28 15.82
C LEU A 39 -0.28 4.32 15.28
N ILE A 40 -0.57 4.36 13.97
CA ILE A 40 -1.50 3.44 13.31
C ILE A 40 -1.03 1.99 13.52
N LEU A 41 0.24 1.71 13.25
CA LEU A 41 0.79 0.36 13.42
C LEU A 41 0.75 -0.12 14.87
N LEU A 42 1.03 0.78 15.82
CA LEU A 42 0.92 0.47 17.24
C LEU A 42 -0.52 0.14 17.63
N VAL A 43 -1.50 0.95 17.21
CA VAL A 43 -2.92 0.74 17.48
C VAL A 43 -3.46 -0.52 16.81
N MET A 44 -3.05 -0.78 15.57
CA MET A 44 -3.37 -2.04 14.87
C MET A 44 -2.79 -3.24 15.62
N GLY A 45 -1.55 -3.13 16.10
CA GLY A 45 -0.94 -4.12 16.97
C GLY A 45 -1.77 -4.38 18.22
N ILE A 46 -2.13 -3.32 18.96
CA ILE A 46 -2.97 -3.42 20.17
C ILE A 46 -4.30 -4.11 19.85
N SER A 47 -4.94 -3.73 18.76
CA SER A 47 -6.21 -4.30 18.30
C SER A 47 -6.07 -5.80 18.00
N LEU A 48 -4.97 -6.21 17.35
CA LEU A 48 -4.63 -7.62 17.12
C LEU A 48 -4.41 -8.36 18.45
N GLY A 49 -3.68 -7.75 19.39
CA GLY A 49 -3.37 -8.32 20.72
C GLY A 49 -4.60 -8.57 21.59
N GLN A 50 -5.66 -7.79 21.40
CA GLN A 50 -6.90 -7.88 22.17
C GLN A 50 -7.89 -8.92 21.62
N ILE A 51 -7.64 -9.51 20.45
CA ILE A 51 -8.50 -10.55 19.85
C ILE A 51 -8.70 -11.73 20.81
N ASP A 52 -9.94 -12.21 20.90
CA ASP A 52 -10.27 -13.45 21.61
C ASP A 52 -9.64 -14.66 20.94
N ASN A 53 -9.01 -15.53 21.73
CA ASN A 53 -8.31 -16.71 21.22
C ASN A 53 -7.24 -16.39 20.16
N ILE A 54 -6.46 -15.32 20.35
CA ILE A 54 -5.40 -14.91 19.40
C ILE A 54 -4.49 -16.04 18.93
N LEU A 55 -4.18 -17.03 19.80
CA LEU A 55 -3.35 -18.18 19.45
C LEU A 55 -3.96 -19.08 18.37
N THR A 56 -5.29 -19.16 18.29
CA THR A 56 -6.00 -19.93 17.26
C THR A 56 -6.32 -19.08 16.03
N GLU A 57 -6.57 -17.78 16.22
CA GLU A 57 -6.90 -16.84 15.12
C GLU A 57 -5.66 -16.43 14.31
N LEU A 58 -4.50 -16.26 14.95
CA LEU A 58 -3.29 -15.76 14.29
C LEU A 58 -2.81 -16.64 13.12
N PRO A 59 -2.80 -17.99 13.22
CA PRO A 59 -2.52 -18.85 12.07
C PRO A 59 -3.51 -18.68 10.92
N GLN A 60 -4.80 -18.46 11.21
CA GLN A 60 -5.83 -18.26 10.18
C GLN A 60 -5.66 -16.90 9.48
N ILE A 61 -5.37 -15.84 10.25
CA ILE A 61 -5.02 -14.52 9.73
C ILE A 61 -3.81 -14.63 8.80
N GLY A 62 -2.75 -15.28 9.26
CA GLY A 62 -1.52 -15.47 8.48
C GLY A 62 -1.74 -16.28 7.21
N GLY A 63 -2.48 -17.40 7.30
CA GLY A 63 -2.79 -18.26 6.15
C GLY A 63 -3.63 -17.54 5.08
N THR A 64 -4.62 -16.76 5.52
CA THR A 64 -5.47 -15.96 4.63
C THR A 64 -4.66 -14.85 3.96
N ALA A 65 -3.88 -14.09 4.73
CA ALA A 65 -3.04 -13.01 4.22
C ALA A 65 -1.97 -13.52 3.23
N PHE A 66 -1.35 -14.67 3.53
CA PHE A 66 -0.38 -15.29 2.62
C PHE A 66 -1.03 -15.72 1.30
N SER A 67 -2.21 -16.36 1.37
CA SER A 67 -2.94 -16.79 0.18
C SER A 67 -3.38 -15.59 -0.68
N LEU A 68 -3.86 -14.52 -0.06
CA LEU A 68 -4.17 -13.25 -0.72
C LEU A 68 -2.94 -12.70 -1.45
N VAL A 69 -1.80 -12.58 -0.76
CA VAL A 69 -0.55 -12.10 -1.36
C VAL A 69 -0.19 -12.90 -2.58
N VAL A 70 -0.20 -14.23 -2.49
CA VAL A 70 0.19 -15.10 -3.59
C VAL A 70 -0.74 -14.90 -4.79
N ILE A 71 -2.06 -14.94 -4.57
CA ILE A 71 -3.04 -14.80 -5.65
C ILE A 71 -2.96 -13.43 -6.30
N LEU A 72 -2.93 -12.36 -5.50
CA LEU A 72 -2.89 -10.99 -5.99
C LEU A 72 -1.57 -10.71 -6.74
N LEU A 73 -0.44 -11.14 -6.18
CA LEU A 73 0.86 -10.88 -6.79
C LEU A 73 1.02 -11.66 -8.10
N LEU A 74 0.60 -12.94 -8.15
CA LEU A 74 0.61 -13.73 -9.38
C LEU A 74 -0.31 -13.13 -10.45
N SER A 75 -1.52 -12.73 -10.08
CA SER A 75 -2.46 -12.08 -11.02
C SER A 75 -1.86 -10.82 -11.63
N ASN A 76 -1.24 -9.98 -10.79
CA ASN A 76 -0.56 -8.77 -11.22
C ASN A 76 0.66 -9.05 -12.11
N ILE A 77 1.51 -10.02 -11.74
CA ILE A 77 2.66 -10.43 -12.55
C ILE A 77 2.18 -10.91 -13.92
N ILE A 78 1.16 -11.77 -13.99
CA ILE A 78 0.64 -12.30 -15.25
C ILE A 78 0.12 -11.17 -16.13
N GLY A 79 -0.75 -10.31 -15.60
CA GLY A 79 -1.34 -9.19 -16.35
C GLY A 79 -0.27 -8.22 -16.88
N LEU A 80 0.69 -7.84 -16.03
CA LEU A 80 1.74 -6.90 -16.39
C LEU A 80 2.80 -7.50 -17.34
N VAL A 81 3.16 -8.78 -17.18
CA VAL A 81 4.08 -9.46 -18.10
C VAL A 81 3.45 -9.59 -19.48
N ILE A 82 2.16 -9.93 -19.56
CA ILE A 82 1.43 -9.95 -20.83
C ILE A 82 1.49 -8.56 -21.48
N TYR A 83 1.22 -7.50 -20.71
CA TYR A 83 1.30 -6.13 -21.21
C TYR A 83 2.72 -5.73 -21.68
N ASP A 84 3.76 -6.05 -20.92
CA ASP A 84 5.15 -5.79 -21.32
C ASP A 84 5.54 -6.55 -22.59
N LYS A 85 5.06 -7.78 -22.78
CA LYS A 85 5.27 -8.55 -24.02
C LYS A 85 4.55 -7.95 -25.22
N LEU A 86 3.31 -7.49 -25.03
CA LEU A 86 2.50 -6.87 -26.10
C LEU A 86 3.03 -5.50 -26.51
N GLN A 87 3.66 -4.79 -25.58
CA GLN A 87 4.22 -3.46 -25.83
C GLN A 87 5.64 -3.37 -25.27
N PRO A 88 6.67 -3.93 -25.91
CA PRO A 88 8.03 -3.95 -25.36
C PRO A 88 8.60 -2.54 -25.19
N MET A 89 9.20 -2.26 -24.03
CA MET A 89 9.88 -0.99 -23.81
C MET A 89 11.37 -1.13 -24.14
N LYS A 90 11.82 -0.46 -25.20
CA LYS A 90 13.25 -0.37 -25.55
C LYS A 90 13.97 0.46 -24.49
N ARG A 91 15.11 -0.03 -24.03
CA ARG A 91 15.94 0.60 -23.00
C ARG A 91 17.40 0.45 -23.35
N ASP A 92 18.16 1.48 -23.01
CA ASP A 92 19.61 1.38 -23.00
C ASP A 92 20.06 0.51 -21.82
N LYS A 93 21.13 -0.26 -22.03
CA LYS A 93 21.74 -1.08 -20.97
C LYS A 93 22.32 -0.15 -19.91
N VAL A 94 21.70 -0.13 -18.73
CA VAL A 94 22.24 0.55 -17.55
C VAL A 94 23.29 -0.38 -16.93
N ASN A 95 24.52 0.12 -16.76
CA ASN A 95 25.53 -0.58 -15.96
C ASN A 95 25.00 -0.67 -14.52
N GLN A 96 25.01 -1.88 -13.96
CA GLN A 96 24.56 -2.10 -12.59
C GLN A 96 25.54 -1.43 -11.62
N ASP A 97 25.24 -0.19 -11.23
CA ASP A 97 25.75 0.33 -9.96
C ASP A 97 25.29 -0.60 -8.83
N GLN A 98 26.06 -0.65 -7.75
CA GLN A 98 25.71 -1.42 -6.57
C GLN A 98 24.27 -1.07 -6.14
N LEU A 99 23.41 -2.09 -6.14
CA LEU A 99 22.02 -2.00 -5.67
C LEU A 99 22.02 -1.33 -4.29
N PRO A 100 21.00 -0.51 -3.96
CA PRO A 100 20.93 0.07 -2.62
C PRO A 100 20.90 -1.09 -1.62
N SER A 101 21.45 -0.85 -0.43
CA SER A 101 21.49 -1.89 0.61
C SER A 101 20.07 -2.32 0.92
N ARG A 102 19.66 -3.47 0.36
CA ARG A 102 18.34 -4.09 0.58
C ARG A 102 18.11 -4.30 2.07
N LEU A 103 19.20 -4.50 2.81
CA LEU A 103 19.20 -4.60 4.25
C LEU A 103 18.58 -3.37 4.92
N HIS A 104 18.83 -2.15 4.44
CA HIS A 104 18.28 -0.95 5.06
C HIS A 104 16.75 -0.88 4.89
N LEU A 105 16.26 -1.14 3.68
CA LEU A 105 14.82 -1.17 3.38
C LEU A 105 14.12 -2.32 4.09
N LEU A 106 14.76 -3.50 4.16
CA LEU A 106 14.26 -4.62 4.96
C LEU A 106 14.21 -4.27 6.44
N ILE A 107 15.26 -3.63 6.99
CA ILE A 107 15.27 -3.16 8.37
C ILE A 107 14.11 -2.19 8.61
N ASP A 108 13.80 -1.30 7.66
CA ASP A 108 12.66 -0.39 7.78
C ASP A 108 11.32 -1.15 7.78
N SER A 109 11.10 -2.10 6.87
CA SER A 109 9.89 -2.97 6.91
C SER A 109 9.82 -3.80 8.21
N PHE A 110 10.96 -4.31 8.72
CA PHE A 110 11.01 -5.03 9.99
C PHE A 110 10.76 -4.13 11.20
N LYS A 111 11.16 -2.85 11.18
CA LYS A 111 10.79 -1.89 12.24
C LYS A 111 9.27 -1.73 12.32
N LEU A 112 8.60 -1.63 11.17
CA LEU A 112 7.14 -1.50 11.11
C LEU A 112 6.43 -2.73 11.68
N ILE A 113 6.91 -3.93 11.33
CA ILE A 113 6.46 -5.18 11.96
C ILE A 113 6.73 -5.15 13.46
N GLY A 114 7.92 -4.73 13.89
CA GLY A 114 8.31 -4.63 15.28
C GLY A 114 7.41 -3.72 16.12
N ILE A 115 7.01 -2.56 15.57
CA ILE A 115 6.05 -1.65 16.23
C ILE A 115 4.68 -2.31 16.36
N THR A 116 4.24 -3.03 15.34
CA THR A 116 2.96 -3.76 15.36
C THR A 116 3.00 -4.90 16.39
N LEU A 117 4.10 -5.64 16.47
CA LEU A 117 4.30 -6.69 17.48
C LEU A 117 4.35 -6.11 18.89
N LEU A 118 5.02 -4.98 19.09
CA LEU A 118 5.03 -4.27 20.37
C LEU A 118 3.60 -3.87 20.76
N GLY A 119 2.82 -3.34 19.82
CA GLY A 119 1.41 -3.07 20.01
C GLY A 119 0.63 -4.33 20.41
N GLY A 120 0.86 -5.46 19.74
CA GLY A 120 0.24 -6.75 20.05
C GLY A 120 0.53 -7.25 21.46
N ILE A 121 1.78 -7.12 21.91
CA ILE A 121 2.18 -7.47 23.27
C ILE A 121 1.46 -6.56 24.27
N ILE A 122 1.45 -5.25 24.03
CA ILE A 122 0.72 -4.28 24.88
C ILE A 122 -0.76 -4.65 24.93
N GLY A 123 -1.40 -4.86 23.78
CA GLY A 123 -2.82 -5.20 23.66
C GLY A 123 -3.20 -6.49 24.41
N TYR A 124 -2.33 -7.51 24.35
CA TYR A 124 -2.54 -8.75 25.08
C TYR A 124 -2.58 -8.53 26.60
N PHE A 125 -1.69 -7.69 27.15
CA PHE A 125 -1.64 -7.39 28.58
C PHE A 125 -2.69 -6.36 29.04
N THR A 126 -3.14 -5.46 28.16
CA THR A 126 -4.15 -4.45 28.48
C THR A 126 -5.58 -4.90 28.20
N LYS A 127 -5.77 -6.13 27.72
CA LYS A 127 -7.08 -6.71 27.41
C LYS A 127 -8.01 -6.64 28.64
N GLY A 128 -9.16 -5.98 28.47
CA GLY A 128 -10.15 -5.79 29.54
C GLY A 128 -9.83 -4.69 30.57
N VAL A 129 -8.71 -3.97 30.40
CA VAL A 129 -8.31 -2.84 31.26
C VAL A 129 -8.37 -1.52 30.51
N VAL A 130 -7.97 -1.51 29.24
CA VAL A 130 -7.94 -0.32 28.39
C VAL A 130 -8.76 -0.58 27.13
N ASP A 131 -9.95 0.01 27.08
CA ASP A 131 -10.71 0.14 25.84
C ASP A 131 -10.18 1.35 25.07
N PHE A 132 -9.67 1.10 23.87
CA PHE A 132 -9.29 2.20 22.99
C PHE A 132 -10.55 2.94 22.51
N PRO A 133 -10.52 4.28 22.41
CA PRO A 133 -11.66 5.03 21.91
C PRO A 133 -12.07 4.56 20.52
N LEU A 134 -13.37 4.37 20.31
CA LEU A 134 -13.95 4.06 19.01
C LEU A 134 -13.43 5.09 17.97
N HIS A 135 -12.91 4.60 16.83
CA HIS A 135 -12.37 5.41 15.73
C HIS A 135 -11.06 6.19 16.00
N ALA A 136 -10.33 5.91 17.09
CA ALA A 136 -9.04 6.57 17.34
C ALA A 136 -8.04 6.42 16.18
N SER A 137 -7.96 5.23 15.57
CA SER A 137 -7.12 4.96 14.39
C SER A 137 -7.57 5.73 13.16
N THR A 138 -8.88 5.95 12.99
CA THR A 138 -9.46 6.71 11.87
C THR A 138 -9.04 8.17 11.89
N TYR A 139 -9.05 8.84 13.06
CA TYR A 139 -8.56 10.22 13.16
C TYR A 139 -7.06 10.33 12.85
N VAL A 140 -6.25 9.39 13.32
CA VAL A 140 -4.81 9.36 13.01
C VAL A 140 -4.59 9.14 11.51
N LEU A 141 -5.41 8.29 10.89
CA LEU A 141 -5.41 8.07 9.45
C LEU A 141 -5.78 9.34 8.67
N GLU A 142 -6.82 10.08 9.07
CA GLU A 142 -7.21 11.34 8.42
C GLU A 142 -6.07 12.36 8.42
N VAL A 143 -5.38 12.52 9.56
CA VAL A 143 -4.20 13.38 9.67
C VAL A 143 -3.06 12.89 8.77
N MET A 144 -2.84 11.57 8.71
CA MET A 144 -1.83 10.98 7.82
C MET A 144 -2.15 11.28 6.35
N ILE A 145 -3.40 11.03 5.92
CA ILE A 145 -3.87 11.23 4.55
C ILE A 145 -3.83 12.72 4.16
N PHE A 146 -4.17 13.62 5.09
CA PHE A 146 -3.98 15.05 4.90
C PHE A 146 -2.51 15.40 4.63
N GLY A 147 -1.59 14.87 5.44
CA GLY A 147 -0.16 15.04 5.24
C GLY A 147 0.33 14.46 3.91
N VAL A 148 -0.19 13.29 3.50
CA VAL A 148 0.09 12.68 2.19
C VAL A 148 -0.42 13.57 1.06
N GLY A 149 -1.59 14.19 1.19
CA GLY A 149 -2.10 15.18 0.22
C GLY A 149 -1.14 16.34 0.01
N ILE A 150 -0.60 16.89 1.10
CA ILE A 150 0.43 17.94 1.07
C ILE A 150 1.70 17.43 0.37
N GLN A 151 2.17 16.22 0.71
CA GLN A 151 3.34 15.61 0.08
C GLN A 151 3.16 15.45 -1.43
N LEU A 152 2.00 14.97 -1.88
CA LEU A 152 1.68 14.81 -3.30
C LEU A 152 1.74 16.14 -4.04
N ARG A 153 1.16 17.22 -3.47
CA ARG A 153 1.19 18.55 -4.08
C ARG A 153 2.60 19.13 -4.18
N ASN A 154 3.42 18.88 -3.18
CA ASN A 154 4.75 19.46 -3.04
C ASN A 154 5.88 18.52 -3.46
N SER A 155 5.53 17.41 -4.13
CA SER A 155 6.48 16.44 -4.70
C SER A 155 7.35 17.00 -5.83
N GLY A 156 7.01 18.20 -6.33
CA GLY A 156 7.72 18.85 -7.45
C GLY A 156 7.39 18.26 -8.81
N ILE A 157 6.51 17.25 -8.88
CA ILE A 157 6.07 16.62 -10.12
C ILE A 157 4.78 17.31 -10.58
N PRO A 158 4.76 18.00 -11.72
CA PRO A 158 3.53 18.58 -12.22
C PRO A 158 2.57 17.46 -12.63
N LEU A 159 1.30 17.53 -12.18
CA LEU A 159 0.24 16.57 -12.55
C LEU A 159 0.18 16.30 -14.05
N ARG A 160 0.43 17.34 -14.85
CA ARG A 160 0.49 17.22 -16.30
C ARG A 160 1.51 16.17 -16.74
N GLU A 161 2.71 16.14 -16.17
CA GLU A 161 3.73 15.15 -16.56
C GLU A 161 3.34 13.73 -16.13
N VAL A 162 2.65 13.58 -14.99
CA VAL A 162 2.07 12.30 -14.54
C VAL A 162 1.12 11.73 -15.60
N PHE A 163 0.17 12.55 -16.08
CA PHE A 163 -0.83 12.13 -17.07
C PHE A 163 -0.34 12.12 -18.52
N PHE A 164 0.88 12.58 -18.79
CA PHE A 164 1.46 12.54 -20.13
C PHE A 164 2.25 11.25 -20.38
N ASN A 165 2.66 10.53 -19.33
CA ASN A 165 3.29 9.23 -19.47
C ASN A 165 2.25 8.14 -19.75
N LYS A 166 1.94 7.92 -21.04
CA LYS A 166 1.02 6.87 -21.50
C LYS A 166 1.36 5.49 -20.94
N ARG A 167 2.66 5.18 -20.82
CA ARG A 167 3.11 3.89 -20.29
C ARG A 167 2.70 3.72 -18.83
N GLY A 168 2.85 4.77 -18.01
CA GLY A 168 2.40 4.77 -16.62
C GLY A 168 0.91 4.55 -16.49
N ILE A 169 0.10 5.29 -17.25
CA ILE A 169 -1.35 5.14 -17.27
C ILE A 169 -1.77 3.69 -17.60
N TYR A 170 -1.26 3.13 -18.69
CA TYR A 170 -1.61 1.75 -19.06
C TYR A 170 -1.12 0.73 -18.03
N THR A 171 0.06 0.93 -17.45
CA THR A 171 0.57 0.08 -16.37
C THR A 171 -0.37 0.12 -15.17
N SER A 172 -0.88 1.30 -14.80
CA SER A 172 -1.85 1.46 -13.70
C SER A 172 -3.16 0.75 -14.01
N ILE A 173 -3.71 0.91 -15.22
CA ILE A 173 -4.97 0.26 -15.62
C ILE A 173 -4.82 -1.27 -15.58
N VAL A 174 -3.74 -1.80 -16.17
CA VAL A 174 -3.48 -3.25 -16.20
C VAL A 174 -3.28 -3.79 -14.79
N MET A 175 -2.50 -3.10 -13.96
CA MET A 175 -2.28 -3.47 -12.56
C MET A 175 -3.61 -3.49 -11.78
N VAL A 176 -4.40 -2.41 -11.84
CA VAL A 176 -5.68 -2.34 -11.13
C VAL A 176 -6.61 -3.46 -11.60
N ALA A 177 -6.76 -3.64 -12.91
CA ALA A 177 -7.64 -4.69 -13.46
C ALA A 177 -7.19 -6.11 -13.05
N SER A 178 -5.89 -6.41 -13.13
CA SER A 178 -5.36 -7.71 -12.74
C SER A 178 -5.42 -7.96 -11.24
N SER A 179 -5.22 -6.93 -10.42
CA SER A 179 -5.47 -6.98 -8.97
C SER A 179 -6.93 -7.29 -8.68
N LEU A 180 -7.89 -6.61 -9.32
CA LEU A 180 -9.32 -6.85 -9.09
C LEU A 180 -9.73 -8.27 -9.51
N ILE A 181 -9.22 -8.77 -10.64
CA ILE A 181 -9.39 -10.18 -11.04
C ILE A 181 -8.82 -11.10 -9.96
N GLY A 182 -7.62 -10.81 -9.44
CA GLY A 182 -7.04 -11.52 -8.31
C GLY A 182 -7.94 -11.50 -7.07
N GLY A 183 -8.58 -10.36 -6.77
CA GLY A 183 -9.55 -10.23 -5.67
C GLY A 183 -10.79 -11.09 -5.86
N VAL A 184 -11.31 -11.18 -7.09
CA VAL A 184 -12.41 -12.10 -7.43
C VAL A 184 -11.98 -13.55 -7.21
N ILE A 185 -10.78 -13.93 -7.68
CA ILE A 185 -10.24 -15.28 -7.48
C ILE A 185 -10.09 -15.56 -5.99
N SER A 186 -9.49 -14.64 -5.24
CA SER A 186 -9.32 -14.74 -3.79
C SER A 186 -10.64 -14.92 -3.06
N ALA A 187 -11.70 -14.22 -3.47
CA ALA A 187 -13.03 -14.38 -2.88
C ALA A 187 -13.52 -15.82 -2.98
N PHE A 188 -13.44 -16.44 -4.16
CA PHE A 188 -13.86 -17.82 -4.35
C PHE A 188 -12.93 -18.84 -3.68
N THR A 189 -11.62 -18.62 -3.71
CA THR A 189 -10.65 -19.59 -3.15
C THR A 189 -10.59 -19.59 -1.63
N LEU A 190 -10.90 -18.46 -1.00
CA LEU A 190 -10.79 -18.25 0.45
C LEU A 190 -12.16 -18.17 1.13
N ASP A 191 -13.23 -18.48 0.39
CA ASP A 191 -14.62 -18.39 0.86
C ASP A 191 -14.97 -17.03 1.48
N LEU A 192 -14.46 -15.96 0.85
CA LEU A 192 -14.76 -14.57 1.23
C LEU A 192 -15.90 -14.04 0.38
N SER A 193 -16.61 -13.03 0.90
CA SER A 193 -17.51 -12.23 0.08
C SER A 193 -16.73 -11.60 -1.09
N LEU A 194 -17.43 -11.35 -2.20
CA LEU A 194 -16.85 -10.64 -3.33
C LEU A 194 -16.32 -9.26 -2.93
N ALA A 195 -17.03 -8.57 -2.04
CA ALA A 195 -16.65 -7.26 -1.53
C ALA A 195 -15.34 -7.30 -0.70
N LYS A 196 -15.15 -8.31 0.16
CA LYS A 196 -13.89 -8.57 0.87
C LYS A 196 -12.74 -8.83 -0.09
N GLY A 197 -12.92 -9.75 -1.04
CA GLY A 197 -11.88 -10.06 -2.04
C GLY A 197 -11.42 -8.83 -2.83
N LEU A 198 -12.37 -8.02 -3.32
CA LEU A 198 -12.07 -6.78 -4.04
C LEU A 198 -11.45 -5.70 -3.14
N THR A 199 -11.84 -5.63 -1.86
CA THR A 199 -11.25 -4.71 -0.89
C THR A 199 -9.78 -5.04 -0.63
N PHE A 200 -9.45 -6.31 -0.35
CA PHE A 200 -8.06 -6.73 -0.16
C PHE A 200 -7.20 -6.55 -1.41
N ALA A 201 -7.80 -6.60 -2.60
CA ALA A 201 -7.11 -6.34 -3.86
C ALA A 201 -6.81 -4.86 -4.14
N SER A 202 -7.51 -3.94 -3.46
CA SER A 202 -7.56 -2.51 -3.82
C SER A 202 -6.61 -1.62 -3.04
N ALA A 203 -6.00 -2.12 -1.97
CA ALA A 203 -5.02 -1.37 -1.19
C ALA A 203 -3.71 -1.15 -1.93
N PHE A 204 -3.41 -2.01 -2.89
CA PHE A 204 -2.18 -2.01 -3.68
C PHE A 204 -0.90 -1.85 -2.84
N GLY A 205 -0.82 -2.46 -1.65
CA GLY A 205 0.38 -2.43 -0.80
C GLY A 205 0.38 -1.30 0.24
N TRP A 206 -0.66 -0.47 0.27
CA TRP A 206 -0.77 0.61 1.25
C TRP A 206 -1.35 0.11 2.58
N TYR A 207 -0.53 -0.64 3.32
CA TYR A 207 -0.93 -1.33 4.56
C TYR A 207 -1.48 -0.39 5.63
N SER A 208 -0.99 0.85 5.76
CA SER A 208 -1.47 1.80 6.78
C SER A 208 -2.87 2.34 6.51
N LEU A 209 -3.27 2.41 5.24
CA LEU A 209 -4.62 2.79 4.84
C LEU A 209 -5.58 1.61 4.93
N SER A 210 -5.20 0.48 4.33
CA SER A 210 -6.07 -0.68 4.23
C SER A 210 -6.36 -1.31 5.59
N SER A 211 -5.35 -1.45 6.44
CA SER A 211 -5.52 -2.04 7.77
C SER A 211 -6.51 -1.28 8.62
N VAL A 212 -6.45 0.06 8.63
CA VAL A 212 -7.35 0.91 9.43
C VAL A 212 -8.77 0.88 8.88
N LEU A 213 -8.96 1.08 7.57
CA LEU A 213 -10.31 1.10 6.98
C LEU A 213 -11.01 -0.25 7.08
N VAL A 214 -10.27 -1.34 6.86
CA VAL A 214 -10.82 -2.70 6.97
C VAL A 214 -11.07 -3.06 8.44
N ASN A 215 -10.21 -2.63 9.37
CA ASN A 215 -10.43 -2.80 10.81
C ASN A 215 -11.71 -2.10 11.28
N ASP A 216 -11.92 -0.86 10.85
CA ASP A 216 -13.11 -0.07 11.22
C ASP A 216 -14.39 -0.68 10.63
N ALA A 217 -14.31 -1.22 9.40
CA ALA A 217 -15.47 -1.80 8.73
C ALA A 217 -15.83 -3.21 9.22
N TRP A 218 -14.85 -4.10 9.38
CA TRP A 218 -15.07 -5.53 9.57
C TRP A 218 -14.36 -6.11 10.81
N GLY A 219 -13.67 -5.27 11.59
CA GLY A 219 -13.03 -5.66 12.84
C GLY A 219 -11.56 -6.10 12.71
N PRO A 220 -10.93 -6.40 13.86
CA PRO A 220 -9.47 -6.55 13.97
C PRO A 220 -8.88 -7.75 13.25
N ILE A 221 -9.65 -8.82 13.06
CA ILE A 221 -9.22 -9.99 12.29
C ILE A 221 -8.96 -9.59 10.82
N TYR A 222 -9.95 -8.98 10.16
CA TYR A 222 -9.81 -8.57 8.76
C TYR A 222 -8.84 -7.40 8.57
N GLY A 223 -8.79 -6.46 9.52
CA GLY A 223 -7.78 -5.39 9.51
C GLY A 223 -6.36 -5.93 9.57
N SER A 224 -6.13 -6.99 10.37
CA SER A 224 -4.85 -7.69 10.45
C SER A 224 -4.52 -8.45 9.16
N ILE A 225 -5.51 -9.10 8.54
CA ILE A 225 -5.34 -9.76 7.24
C ILE A 225 -4.90 -8.74 6.18
N ALA A 226 -5.54 -7.58 6.10
CA ALA A 226 -5.17 -6.49 5.19
C ALA A 226 -3.72 -6.03 5.43
N PHE A 227 -3.36 -5.80 6.69
CA PHE A 227 -2.01 -5.40 7.08
C PHE A 227 -0.95 -6.42 6.61
N PHE A 228 -1.12 -7.70 6.98
CA PHE A 228 -0.15 -8.75 6.65
C PHE A 228 -0.08 -9.00 5.15
N ASN A 229 -1.19 -8.88 4.43
CA ASN A 229 -1.22 -8.99 2.98
C ASN A 229 -0.35 -7.89 2.33
N ASP A 230 -0.61 -6.63 2.67
CA ASP A 230 0.06 -5.51 2.02
C ASP A 230 1.56 -5.40 2.41
N ILE A 231 1.91 -5.64 3.67
CA ILE A 231 3.32 -5.58 4.11
C ILE A 231 4.14 -6.75 3.55
N SER A 232 3.55 -7.95 3.46
CA SER A 232 4.23 -9.12 2.88
C SER A 232 4.45 -8.91 1.39
N ARG A 233 3.50 -8.28 0.70
CA ARG A 233 3.67 -7.86 -0.70
C ARG A 233 4.82 -6.87 -0.85
N GLU A 234 4.93 -5.84 -0.01
CA GLU A 234 6.06 -4.89 -0.04
C GLU A 234 7.40 -5.62 0.06
N ILE A 235 7.55 -6.51 1.06
CA ILE A 235 8.79 -7.27 1.29
C ILE A 235 9.13 -8.14 0.09
N LEU A 236 8.17 -8.87 -0.48
CA LEU A 236 8.40 -9.71 -1.66
C LEU A 236 8.84 -8.86 -2.87
N CYS A 237 8.22 -7.69 -3.05
CA CYS A 237 8.54 -6.82 -4.16
C CYS A 237 9.97 -6.26 -4.09
N LEU A 238 10.57 -6.07 -2.90
CA LEU A 238 11.98 -5.66 -2.76
C LEU A 238 12.93 -6.57 -3.56
N PHE A 239 12.59 -7.86 -3.69
CA PHE A 239 13.38 -8.84 -4.44
C PHE A 239 12.89 -9.00 -5.88
N LEU A 240 11.58 -8.95 -6.11
CA LEU A 240 11.00 -9.16 -7.45
C LEU A 240 11.25 -7.97 -8.39
N VAL A 241 11.27 -6.73 -7.89
CA VAL A 241 11.46 -5.55 -8.74
C VAL A 241 12.79 -5.61 -9.51
N PRO A 242 13.96 -5.82 -8.87
CA PRO A 242 15.22 -5.98 -9.60
C PRO A 242 15.23 -7.16 -10.58
N LEU A 243 14.55 -8.25 -10.24
CA LEU A 243 14.47 -9.46 -11.07
C LEU A 243 13.73 -9.18 -12.39
N PHE A 244 12.57 -8.53 -12.31
CA PHE A 244 11.76 -8.21 -13.48
C PHE A 244 12.30 -7.01 -14.27
N MET A 245 13.04 -6.09 -13.64
CA MET A 245 13.44 -4.81 -14.24
C MET A 245 14.20 -4.94 -15.57
N ARG A 246 14.95 -6.04 -15.75
CA ARG A 246 15.74 -6.28 -16.96
C ARG A 246 14.91 -6.65 -18.18
N GLN A 247 13.81 -7.39 -17.98
CA GLN A 247 13.02 -7.97 -19.07
C GLN A 247 11.62 -7.37 -19.18
N PHE A 248 10.99 -7.09 -18.04
CA PHE A 248 9.59 -6.68 -17.93
C PHE A 248 9.49 -5.47 -17.03
N PRO A 249 9.75 -4.28 -17.58
CA PRO A 249 9.99 -3.18 -16.70
C PRO A 249 8.75 -2.45 -16.20
N SER A 250 7.65 -2.53 -16.94
CA SER A 250 6.35 -2.07 -16.42
C SER A 250 5.84 -3.04 -15.37
N THR A 251 6.18 -4.33 -15.49
CA THR A 251 5.96 -5.33 -14.45
C THR A 251 6.75 -4.98 -13.20
N ALA A 252 8.04 -4.70 -13.33
CA ALA A 252 8.87 -4.32 -12.19
C ALA A 252 8.37 -3.07 -11.46
N VAL A 253 7.88 -2.07 -12.19
CA VAL A 253 7.24 -0.90 -11.58
C VAL A 253 5.86 -1.25 -11.01
N GLY A 254 5.06 -2.02 -11.75
CA GLY A 254 3.66 -2.31 -11.44
C GLY A 254 3.48 -3.17 -10.20
N ILE A 255 4.32 -4.21 -10.02
CA ILE A 255 4.25 -5.10 -8.86
C ILE A 255 4.52 -4.37 -7.54
N GLY A 256 5.22 -3.23 -7.55
CA GLY A 256 5.39 -2.38 -6.37
C GLY A 256 4.10 -1.67 -5.93
N GLY A 257 3.10 -1.52 -6.81
CA GLY A 257 1.83 -0.88 -6.45
C GLY A 257 1.99 0.53 -5.92
N ALA A 258 1.30 0.84 -4.81
CA ALA A 258 1.38 2.15 -4.15
C ALA A 258 2.81 2.50 -3.73
N THR A 259 3.60 1.51 -3.32
CA THR A 259 4.98 1.70 -2.83
C THR A 259 5.99 2.09 -3.92
N SER A 260 5.60 2.02 -5.20
CA SER A 260 6.45 2.37 -6.35
C SER A 260 6.85 3.83 -6.41
N LEU A 261 6.05 4.73 -5.81
CA LEU A 261 6.37 6.15 -5.68
C LEU A 261 7.31 6.42 -4.49
N ASP A 262 7.33 5.52 -3.51
CA ASP A 262 7.85 5.77 -2.16
C ASP A 262 9.05 4.85 -1.87
N CYS A 263 8.86 3.83 -1.02
CA CYS A 263 9.91 2.91 -0.57
C CYS A 263 10.61 2.18 -1.72
N MET A 264 9.91 1.91 -2.82
CA MET A 264 10.44 1.15 -3.96
C MET A 264 11.10 2.02 -5.01
N LEU A 265 10.89 3.34 -4.99
CA LEU A 265 11.44 4.26 -5.99
C LEU A 265 12.97 4.19 -6.08
N PRO A 266 13.74 4.17 -4.96
CA PRO A 266 15.20 4.04 -5.03
C PRO A 266 15.67 2.72 -5.68
N ILE A 267 14.95 1.62 -5.44
CA ILE A 267 15.24 0.31 -6.05
C ILE A 267 14.92 0.36 -7.54
N ILE A 268 13.77 0.93 -7.92
CA ILE A 268 13.35 1.07 -9.31
C ILE A 268 14.36 1.91 -10.08
N GLN A 269 14.76 3.06 -9.53
CA GLN A 269 15.72 3.97 -10.14
C GLN A 269 17.08 3.32 -10.34
N LYS A 270 17.61 2.62 -9.32
CA LYS A 270 18.91 1.95 -9.44
C LYS A 270 18.87 0.73 -10.37
N SER A 271 17.77 -0.02 -10.37
CA SER A 271 17.66 -1.22 -11.20
C SER A 271 17.35 -0.90 -12.67
N GLY A 272 16.59 0.17 -12.93
CA GLY A 272 16.09 0.52 -14.25
C GLY A 272 16.77 1.74 -14.90
N GLY A 273 17.48 2.54 -14.11
CA GLY A 273 18.02 3.84 -14.50
C GLY A 273 17.00 4.98 -14.42
N ILE A 274 17.49 6.20 -14.64
CA ILE A 274 16.69 7.44 -14.57
C ILE A 274 15.53 7.43 -15.59
N GLN A 275 15.69 6.77 -16.73
CA GLN A 275 14.65 6.60 -17.76
C GLN A 275 13.31 6.05 -17.22
N ILE A 276 13.32 5.38 -16.07
CA ILE A 276 12.15 4.63 -15.54
C ILE A 276 11.41 5.41 -14.47
N VAL A 277 12.08 6.42 -13.93
CA VAL A 277 11.53 7.29 -12.89
C VAL A 277 10.22 7.94 -13.35
N PRO A 278 10.08 8.47 -14.59
CA PRO A 278 8.79 9.01 -15.04
C PRO A 278 7.66 7.97 -15.08
N LEU A 279 7.99 6.72 -15.41
CA LEU A 279 7.02 5.62 -15.40
C LEU A 279 6.56 5.31 -13.97
N ALA A 280 7.51 5.19 -13.04
CA ALA A 280 7.23 4.91 -11.62
C ALA A 280 6.42 6.01 -10.96
N ILE A 281 6.76 7.27 -11.25
CA ILE A 281 6.03 8.44 -10.78
C ILE A 281 4.60 8.46 -11.31
N SER A 282 4.43 8.30 -12.63
CA SER A 282 3.10 8.30 -13.25
C SER A 282 2.23 7.18 -12.70
N PHE A 283 2.77 5.96 -12.69
CA PHE A 283 2.08 4.78 -12.19
C PHE A 283 1.72 4.90 -10.70
N GLY A 284 2.70 5.23 -9.87
CA GLY A 284 2.56 5.29 -8.42
C GLY A 284 1.58 6.38 -7.99
N PHE A 285 1.58 7.53 -8.65
CA PHE A 285 0.59 8.58 -8.39
C PHE A 285 -0.84 8.10 -8.67
N ILE A 286 -1.08 7.48 -9.84
CA ILE A 286 -2.42 6.99 -10.22
C ILE A 286 -2.89 5.91 -9.25
N VAL A 287 -2.02 4.98 -8.88
CA VAL A 287 -2.34 3.88 -7.96
C VAL A 287 -2.61 4.38 -6.54
N ASN A 288 -1.83 5.35 -6.05
CA ASN A 288 -2.08 5.98 -4.74
C ASN A 288 -3.39 6.77 -4.71
N LEU A 289 -3.83 7.34 -5.84
CA LEU A 289 -5.14 7.98 -5.94
C LEU A 289 -6.29 6.95 -6.04
N ALA A 290 -6.06 5.84 -6.74
CA ALA A 290 -7.06 4.79 -6.94
C ALA A 290 -7.31 3.96 -5.68
N ALA A 291 -6.26 3.64 -4.90
CA ALA A 291 -6.37 2.76 -3.74
C ALA A 291 -7.45 3.20 -2.74
N PRO A 292 -7.43 4.46 -2.25
CA PRO A 292 -8.43 4.89 -1.29
C PRO A 292 -9.85 4.93 -1.85
N LEU A 293 -10.01 5.31 -3.12
CA LEU A 293 -11.31 5.33 -3.79
C LEU A 293 -11.90 3.92 -3.88
N LEU A 294 -11.11 2.96 -4.35
CA LEU A 294 -11.53 1.57 -4.53
C LEU A 294 -11.81 0.90 -3.19
N LEU A 295 -10.95 1.10 -2.18
CA LEU A 295 -11.20 0.61 -0.81
C LEU A 295 -12.54 1.11 -0.27
N ALA A 296 -12.80 2.42 -0.35
CA ALA A 296 -14.04 3.00 0.16
C ALA A 296 -15.29 2.50 -0.61
N VAL A 297 -15.18 2.29 -1.93
CA VAL A 297 -16.26 1.73 -2.74
C VAL A 297 -16.55 0.28 -2.33
N PHE A 298 -15.54 -0.60 -2.31
CA PHE A 298 -15.75 -2.03 -2.08
C PHE A 298 -16.13 -2.36 -0.63
N ILE A 299 -15.59 -1.63 0.35
CA ILE A 299 -16.05 -1.72 1.74
C ILE A 299 -17.54 -1.37 1.82
N GLY A 300 -17.95 -0.32 1.11
CA GLY A 300 -19.34 0.13 1.09
C GLY A 300 -20.30 -0.77 0.30
N LEU A 301 -19.84 -1.79 -0.42
CA LEU A 301 -20.70 -2.80 -1.07
C LEU A 301 -21.14 -3.92 -0.13
N GLU A 302 -20.43 -4.12 0.99
CA GLU A 302 -20.75 -5.15 1.99
C GLU A 302 -21.60 -4.60 3.15
N GLY A 303 -21.74 -3.28 3.24
CA GLY A 303 -22.48 -2.59 4.30
C GLY A 303 -23.85 -2.07 3.89
#